data_AF-A0A8S1CJK5-F1
#
_entry.id   AF-A0A8S1CJK5-F1
#
_cell.length_a   1.000
_cell.length_b   1.000
_cell.length_c   1.000
_cell.angle_alpha   90.00
_cell.angle_beta   90.00
_cell.angle_gamma   90.00
#
_symmetry.space_group_name_H-M   'P 1'
#
loop_
_entity.id
_entity.type
_entity.pdbx_description
1 polymer ?
#
loop_
_entity_poly.entity_id
_entity_poly.type
_entity_poly.pdbx_seq_one_letter_code
_entity_poly.pdbx_strand_id
1 'polypeptide(L)'
;MKVVLCLAVLAVVCHQAVVADGQQGGQKVAEWSDKSVANAVGGAVSNDVPSRQERAAKENKKEKKEKKVRADNCKYSKGAWSECDPKTNMRTRTFTLKKGDVTNCEQTRVIEKKCKKGKSGCQYEKGTWSSCSTPQNQMSRTDRLKPGSDPSCEATRQVTRNCKNKQGKENKQKGNSSGRRNKQ
;
A
#
# COMPACT_ATOMS: atom_id res chain seq x y z
N MET A 1 9.25 -13.74 -61.43
CA MET A 1 9.17 -12.28 -61.23
C MET A 1 10.50 -11.84 -60.62
N LYS A 2 11.28 -11.05 -61.36
CA LYS A 2 12.59 -10.49 -60.98
C LYS A 2 12.38 -9.02 -60.64
N VAL A 3 12.69 -8.55 -59.43
CA VAL A 3 13.12 -7.16 -59.11
C VAL A 3 13.84 -7.23 -57.74
N VAL A 4 15.17 -7.29 -57.68
CA VAL A 4 16.13 -6.16 -57.45
C VAL A 4 15.91 -5.51 -56.06
N LEU A 5 16.71 -5.87 -55.06
CA LEU A 5 17.90 -5.15 -54.58
C LEU A 5 17.62 -3.70 -54.14
N CYS A 6 17.75 -3.43 -52.85
CA CYS A 6 18.33 -2.18 -52.38
C CYS A 6 19.19 -2.46 -51.13
N LEU A 7 20.49 -2.30 -51.33
CA LEU A 7 21.54 -2.43 -50.34
C LEU A 7 21.74 -1.12 -49.59
N ALA A 8 22.11 -1.28 -48.31
CA ALA A 8 22.99 -0.41 -47.55
C ALA A 8 22.42 0.98 -47.17
N VAL A 9 22.80 1.60 -46.05
CA VAL A 9 24.12 2.15 -45.76
C VAL A 9 24.05 2.87 -44.38
N LEU A 10 25.16 2.84 -43.60
CA LEU A 10 25.59 3.72 -42.48
C LEU A 10 24.86 3.60 -41.12
N ALA A 11 25.49 3.21 -40.01
CA ALA A 11 26.71 3.66 -39.31
C ALA A 11 26.43 4.63 -38.14
N VAL A 12 26.96 4.25 -36.98
CA VAL A 12 27.62 5.09 -35.97
C VAL A 12 26.80 6.25 -35.41
N VAL A 13 26.41 6.16 -34.13
CA VAL A 13 26.79 7.19 -33.14
C VAL A 13 27.00 6.53 -31.76
N CYS A 14 28.25 6.53 -31.35
CA CYS A 14 28.72 6.42 -29.98
C CYS A 14 28.37 7.72 -29.25
N HIS A 15 27.81 7.67 -28.03
CA HIS A 15 27.86 8.80 -27.10
C HIS A 15 28.33 8.29 -25.74
N GLN A 16 29.65 8.36 -25.57
CA GLN A 16 30.22 8.69 -24.28
C GLN A 16 29.87 10.14 -23.97
N ALA A 17 29.34 10.39 -22.78
CA ALA A 17 29.34 11.73 -22.20
C ALA A 17 29.80 11.60 -20.75
N VAL A 18 31.10 11.78 -20.59
CA VAL A 18 31.78 12.14 -19.34
C VAL A 18 31.56 13.63 -19.10
N VAL A 19 31.02 13.99 -17.93
CA VAL A 19 31.09 15.34 -17.33
C VAL A 19 31.34 15.10 -15.84
N ALA A 20 32.54 15.37 -15.33
CA ALA A 20 33.13 16.67 -15.01
C ALA A 20 32.58 17.27 -13.69
N ASP A 21 33.50 17.33 -12.72
CA ASP A 21 33.73 18.32 -11.68
C ASP A 21 32.57 18.87 -10.82
N GLY A 22 32.78 18.82 -9.50
CA GLY A 22 31.80 19.33 -8.53
C GLY A 22 32.29 19.39 -7.08
N GLN A 23 33.45 20.02 -6.88
CA GLN A 23 34.06 20.40 -5.61
C GLN A 23 33.12 21.18 -4.68
N GLN A 24 32.78 20.65 -3.50
CA GLN A 24 32.28 21.39 -2.32
C GLN A 24 32.65 20.55 -1.07
N GLY A 25 33.22 21.04 0.02
CA GLY A 25 33.58 22.37 0.48
C GLY A 25 34.05 22.15 1.92
N GLY A 26 35.20 22.71 2.28
CA GLY A 26 35.82 22.50 3.58
C GLY A 26 34.90 22.88 4.74
N GLN A 27 34.71 21.94 5.67
CA GLN A 27 34.18 22.26 6.98
C GLN A 27 35.26 23.02 7.75
N LYS A 28 35.14 24.35 7.76
CA LYS A 28 35.73 25.18 8.82
C LYS A 28 35.14 24.72 10.14
N VAL A 29 35.93 24.01 10.92
CA VAL A 29 35.71 23.89 12.36
C VAL A 29 35.86 25.29 12.93
N ALA A 30 34.73 25.89 13.31
CA ALA A 30 34.76 27.10 14.11
C ALA A 30 35.27 26.72 15.50
N GLU A 31 36.59 26.88 15.68
CA GLU A 31 37.24 26.89 16.98
C GLU A 31 36.71 28.12 17.72
N TRP A 32 35.77 27.89 18.65
CA TRP A 32 35.36 28.90 19.60
C TRP A 32 36.21 28.71 20.85
N SER A 33 37.22 29.56 20.98
CA SER A 33 37.98 29.73 22.21
C SER A 33 37.04 30.24 23.30
N ASP A 34 36.81 29.44 24.33
CA ASP A 34 36.21 29.87 25.58
C ASP A 34 37.15 30.86 26.27
N LYS A 35 36.92 32.16 26.04
CA LYS A 35 37.45 33.22 26.91
C LYS A 35 36.53 33.34 28.12
N SER A 36 36.91 32.62 29.17
CA SER A 36 36.41 32.84 30.53
C SER A 36 36.78 34.26 30.96
N VAL A 37 35.79 35.15 31.05
CA VAL A 37 35.91 36.41 31.79
C VAL A 37 34.89 36.37 32.91
N ALA A 38 35.41 36.27 34.13
CA ALA A 38 34.67 36.51 35.35
C ALA A 38 34.43 38.01 35.51
N ASN A 39 33.19 38.41 35.83
CA ASN A 39 32.86 39.00 37.14
C ASN A 39 31.45 39.62 37.18
N ALA A 40 30.97 39.68 38.42
CA ALA A 40 30.07 40.67 39.00
C ALA A 40 28.56 40.38 39.06
N VAL A 41 28.17 39.95 40.27
CA VAL A 41 27.13 40.52 41.15
C VAL A 41 25.77 40.88 40.52
N GLY A 42 24.74 40.15 40.95
CA GLY A 42 23.38 40.69 41.06
C GLY A 42 22.31 39.88 40.34
N GLY A 43 21.51 39.16 41.13
CA GLY A 43 20.15 38.72 40.78
C GLY A 43 20.04 37.67 39.67
N ALA A 44 20.23 36.40 40.00
CA ALA A 44 19.91 35.32 39.06
C ALA A 44 18.47 34.86 39.25
N VAL A 45 17.59 35.37 38.40
CA VAL A 45 16.34 34.72 38.01
C VAL A 45 16.70 33.27 37.64
N SER A 46 16.09 32.27 38.28
CA SER A 46 16.22 30.87 37.87
C SER A 46 15.64 30.72 36.47
N ASN A 47 16.47 30.96 35.46
CA ASN A 47 16.20 30.53 34.12
C ASN A 47 16.67 29.07 34.06
N ASP A 48 15.77 28.15 34.42
CA ASP A 48 15.96 26.73 34.19
C ASP A 48 16.19 26.52 32.68
N VAL A 49 17.45 26.51 32.27
CA VAL A 49 17.85 26.25 30.89
C VAL A 49 17.47 24.80 30.59
N PRO A 50 16.48 24.54 29.71
CA PRO A 50 16.01 23.19 29.48
C PRO A 50 17.15 22.32 28.97
N SER A 51 17.20 21.07 29.46
CA SER A 51 18.19 20.08 29.06
C SER A 51 18.20 19.92 27.54
N ARG A 52 19.35 19.55 26.98
CA ARG A 52 19.51 19.26 25.54
C ARG A 52 18.45 18.26 25.06
N GLN A 53 18.09 17.29 25.92
CA GLN A 53 17.05 16.30 25.65
C GLN A 53 15.64 16.93 25.61
N GLU A 54 15.34 17.89 26.48
CA GLU A 54 14.06 18.58 26.52
C GLU A 54 13.87 19.52 25.33
N ARG A 55 14.94 20.18 24.86
CA ARG A 55 14.92 20.98 23.63
C ARG A 55 14.66 20.11 22.41
N ALA A 56 15.37 18.99 22.27
CA ALA A 56 15.18 18.03 21.17
C ALA A 56 13.78 17.40 21.16
N ALA A 57 13.18 17.16 22.33
CA ALA A 57 11.81 16.66 22.44
C ALA A 57 10.77 17.71 22.00
N LYS A 58 10.97 18.98 22.35
CA LYS A 58 10.12 20.10 21.92
C LYS A 58 10.19 20.32 20.41
N GLU A 59 11.37 20.21 19.81
CA GLU A 59 11.59 20.32 18.37
C GLU A 59 10.93 19.16 17.60
N ASN A 60 11.13 17.92 18.03
CA ASN A 60 10.44 16.75 17.45
C ASN A 60 8.91 16.86 17.55
N LYS A 61 8.39 17.40 18.67
CA LYS A 61 6.95 17.64 18.85
C LYS A 61 6.42 18.72 17.90
N LYS A 62 7.21 19.77 17.65
CA LYS A 62 6.88 20.85 16.71
C LYS A 62 6.85 20.33 15.27
N GLU A 63 7.89 19.59 14.83
CA GLU A 63 7.92 19.01 13.47
C GLU A 63 6.76 18.04 13.25
N LYS A 64 6.45 17.18 14.24
CA LYS A 64 5.31 16.26 14.16
C LYS A 64 3.97 17.00 14.06
N LYS A 65 3.83 18.15 14.73
CA LYS A 65 2.64 19.01 14.64
C LYS A 65 2.53 19.65 13.25
N GLU A 66 3.61 20.18 12.69
CA GLU A 66 3.63 20.81 11.37
C GLU A 66 3.36 19.81 10.24
N LYS A 67 3.95 18.60 10.31
CA LYS A 67 3.61 17.48 9.40
C LYS A 67 2.13 17.11 9.47
N LYS A 68 1.55 17.10 10.68
CA LYS A 68 0.12 16.81 10.86
C LYS A 68 -0.76 17.92 10.25
N VAL A 69 -0.41 19.19 10.42
CA VAL A 69 -1.15 20.33 9.83
C VAL A 69 -1.09 20.30 8.29
N ARG A 70 0.09 20.03 7.70
CA ARG A 70 0.21 19.85 6.24
C ARG A 70 -0.60 18.66 5.73
N ALA A 71 -0.61 17.54 6.46
CA ALA A 71 -1.42 16.38 6.13
C ALA A 71 -2.93 16.62 6.31
N ASP A 72 -3.33 17.46 7.28
CA ASP A 72 -4.73 17.85 7.50
C ASP A 72 -5.23 18.84 6.42
N ASN A 73 -4.34 19.57 5.72
CA ASN A 73 -4.70 20.50 4.65
C ASN A 73 -5.03 19.79 3.31
N CYS A 74 -4.33 18.70 2.98
CA CYS A 74 -4.59 17.93 1.75
C CYS A 74 -5.60 16.79 2.00
N LYS A 75 -6.86 17.00 1.66
CA LYS A 75 -7.92 15.98 1.76
C LYS A 75 -8.10 15.26 0.42
N TYR A 76 -8.06 13.93 0.41
CA TYR A 76 -8.22 13.13 -0.80
C TYR A 76 -9.47 12.23 -0.77
N SER A 77 -10.15 12.07 -1.90
CA SER A 77 -11.06 10.95 -2.16
C SER A 77 -10.27 9.67 -2.26
N LYS A 78 -10.82 8.56 -1.76
CA LYS A 78 -10.30 7.24 -2.04
C LYS A 78 -11.15 6.59 -3.13
N GLY A 79 -10.53 6.22 -4.26
CA GLY A 79 -11.14 5.39 -5.28
C GLY A 79 -11.26 3.91 -4.89
N ALA A 80 -11.88 3.13 -5.76
CA ALA A 80 -11.93 1.68 -5.61
C ALA A 80 -10.52 1.07 -5.73
N TRP A 81 -10.33 -0.10 -5.12
CA TRP A 81 -9.16 -0.93 -5.42
C TRP A 81 -9.34 -1.55 -6.80
N SER A 82 -8.29 -1.53 -7.62
CA SER A 82 -8.23 -2.32 -8.83
C SER A 82 -8.28 -3.81 -8.53
N GLU A 83 -8.54 -4.59 -9.58
CA GLU A 83 -8.34 -6.02 -9.55
C GLU A 83 -6.87 -6.33 -9.28
N CYS A 84 -6.61 -7.52 -8.73
CA CYS A 84 -5.24 -7.89 -8.47
C CYS A 84 -4.57 -8.35 -9.75
N ASP A 85 -3.38 -7.82 -10.02
CA ASP A 85 -2.53 -8.34 -11.09
C ASP A 85 -2.00 -9.73 -10.71
N PRO A 86 -2.27 -10.79 -11.50
CA PRO A 86 -1.78 -12.13 -11.23
C PRO A 86 -0.25 -12.23 -11.27
N LYS A 87 0.44 -11.38 -12.04
CA LYS A 87 1.89 -11.47 -12.22
C LYS A 87 2.66 -10.91 -11.03
N THR A 88 2.22 -9.75 -10.52
CA THR A 88 2.91 -9.03 -9.44
C THR A 88 2.30 -9.27 -8.07
N ASN A 89 1.09 -9.85 -8.01
CA ASN A 89 0.30 -9.97 -6.79
C ASN A 89 0.02 -8.62 -6.12
N MET A 90 -0.09 -7.56 -6.91
CA MET A 90 -0.32 -6.20 -6.43
C MET A 90 -1.61 -5.61 -7.00
N ARG A 91 -2.19 -4.68 -6.24
CA ARG A 91 -3.38 -3.92 -6.63
C ARG A 91 -3.14 -2.45 -6.32
N THR A 92 -3.71 -1.60 -7.14
CA THR A 92 -3.56 -0.15 -7.07
C THR A 92 -4.91 0.48 -6.71
N ARG A 93 -4.87 1.68 -6.13
CA ARG A 93 -6.04 2.55 -6.04
C ARG A 93 -5.62 3.99 -6.21
N THR A 94 -6.51 4.76 -6.80
CA THR A 94 -6.29 6.18 -7.05
C THR A 94 -6.93 7.00 -5.94
N PHE A 95 -6.19 8.02 -5.49
CA PHE A 95 -6.67 9.07 -4.62
C PHE A 95 -6.71 10.37 -5.39
N THR A 96 -7.86 11.02 -5.41
CA THR A 96 -8.04 12.31 -6.08
C THR A 96 -8.16 13.41 -5.03
N LEU A 97 -7.48 14.53 -5.24
CA LEU A 97 -7.54 15.66 -4.33
C LEU A 97 -8.96 16.23 -4.27
N LYS A 98 -9.51 16.37 -3.06
CA LYS A 98 -10.81 17.01 -2.80
C LYS A 98 -10.66 18.43 -2.26
N LYS A 99 -9.63 18.65 -1.43
CA LYS A 99 -9.35 19.94 -0.79
C LYS A 99 -7.85 20.08 -0.58
N GLY A 100 -7.34 21.29 -0.84
CA GLY A 100 -5.93 21.65 -0.71
C GLY A 100 -5.42 22.33 -1.98
N ASP A 101 -4.33 23.08 -1.86
CA ASP A 101 -3.73 23.77 -3.00
C ASP A 101 -2.95 22.79 -3.87
N VAL A 102 -3.16 22.85 -5.20
CA VAL A 102 -2.47 21.97 -6.17
C VAL A 102 -0.94 22.17 -6.17
N THR A 103 -0.47 23.31 -5.67
CA THR A 103 0.95 23.62 -5.51
C THR A 103 1.60 22.90 -4.32
N ASN A 104 0.82 22.59 -3.28
CA ASN A 104 1.29 21.93 -2.05
C ASN A 104 0.80 20.48 -1.93
N CYS A 105 -0.23 20.11 -2.69
CA CYS A 105 -0.89 18.82 -2.67
C CYS A 105 -0.92 18.26 -4.10
N GLU A 106 -0.44 17.04 -4.29
CA GLU A 106 -0.54 16.38 -5.59
C GLU A 106 -2.02 16.17 -5.97
N GLN A 107 -2.40 16.48 -7.21
CA GLN A 107 -3.80 16.35 -7.63
C GLN A 107 -4.29 14.89 -7.61
N THR A 108 -3.41 13.95 -7.94
CA THR A 108 -3.72 12.52 -7.98
C THR A 108 -2.57 11.71 -7.40
N ARG A 109 -2.89 10.75 -6.52
CA ARG A 109 -1.93 9.83 -5.93
C ARG A 109 -2.35 8.39 -6.18
N VAL A 110 -1.44 7.55 -6.65
CA VAL A 110 -1.68 6.11 -6.79
C VAL A 110 -1.02 5.40 -5.62
N ILE A 111 -1.78 4.57 -4.91
CA ILE A 111 -1.25 3.73 -3.83
C ILE A 111 -1.37 2.28 -4.23
N GLU A 112 -0.26 1.57 -4.09
CA GLU A 112 -0.18 0.14 -4.36
C GLU A 112 -0.15 -0.66 -3.05
N LYS A 113 -0.80 -1.84 -3.07
CA LYS A 113 -0.72 -2.81 -1.98
C LYS A 113 -0.70 -4.22 -2.54
N LYS A 114 -0.01 -5.11 -1.83
CA LYS A 114 -0.13 -6.55 -2.05
C LYS A 114 -1.58 -7.01 -1.94
N CYS A 115 -1.93 -7.98 -2.76
CA CYS A 115 -3.24 -8.56 -2.78
C CYS A 115 -3.45 -9.43 -1.55
N LYS A 116 -4.71 -9.55 -1.12
CA LYS A 116 -5.06 -10.55 -0.12
C LYS A 116 -4.89 -11.92 -0.76
N LYS A 117 -4.28 -12.88 -0.04
CA LYS A 117 -4.27 -14.29 -0.45
C LYS A 117 -5.71 -14.71 -0.79
N GLY A 118 -5.92 -15.15 -2.03
CA GLY A 118 -7.24 -15.53 -2.55
C GLY A 118 -8.05 -14.47 -3.29
N LYS A 119 -7.62 -13.19 -3.39
CA LYS A 119 -8.26 -12.20 -4.31
C LYS A 119 -7.67 -12.21 -5.72
N SER A 120 -6.35 -12.44 -5.86
CA SER A 120 -5.66 -12.86 -7.10
C SER A 120 -5.48 -14.36 -7.22
N GLY A 121 -5.90 -15.13 -6.21
CA GLY A 121 -5.86 -16.58 -6.31
C GLY A 121 -6.76 -17.07 -7.43
N CYS A 122 -6.58 -18.33 -7.84
CA CYS A 122 -7.34 -19.00 -8.88
C CYS A 122 -8.85 -18.67 -8.81
N GLN A 123 -9.29 -17.76 -9.68
CA GLN A 123 -10.70 -17.40 -9.77
C GLN A 123 -11.34 -18.30 -10.80
N TYR A 124 -12.48 -18.91 -10.45
CA TYR A 124 -13.16 -19.82 -11.37
C TYR A 124 -14.59 -19.36 -11.66
N GLU A 125 -15.00 -19.52 -12.92
CA GLU A 125 -16.39 -19.49 -13.38
C GLU A 125 -17.08 -20.76 -12.91
N LYS A 126 -18.20 -20.60 -12.23
CA LYS A 126 -18.94 -21.72 -11.65
C LYS A 126 -19.81 -22.36 -12.72
N GLY A 127 -19.63 -23.66 -12.94
CA GLY A 127 -20.53 -24.44 -13.79
C GLY A 127 -21.85 -24.76 -13.10
N THR A 128 -22.75 -25.39 -13.86
CA THR A 128 -24.01 -25.94 -13.34
C THR A 128 -23.72 -27.17 -12.47
N TRP A 129 -24.44 -27.30 -11.35
CA TRP A 129 -24.40 -28.52 -10.53
C TRP A 129 -25.03 -29.68 -11.29
N SER A 130 -24.40 -30.85 -11.23
CA SER A 130 -25.00 -32.10 -11.68
C SER A 130 -26.25 -32.42 -10.85
N SER A 131 -27.10 -33.31 -11.37
CA SER A 131 -28.09 -34.00 -10.56
C SER A 131 -27.42 -34.75 -9.41
N CYS A 132 -28.20 -35.04 -8.37
CA CYS A 132 -27.73 -35.84 -7.24
C CYS A 132 -27.56 -37.31 -7.66
N SER A 133 -26.37 -37.87 -7.48
CA SER A 133 -26.12 -39.29 -7.74
C SER A 133 -26.62 -40.15 -6.58
N THR A 134 -27.60 -41.01 -6.83
CA THR A 134 -27.97 -42.11 -5.92
C THR A 134 -27.05 -43.31 -6.19
N PRO A 135 -26.38 -43.93 -5.20
CA PRO A 135 -26.56 -43.83 -3.75
C PRO A 135 -25.59 -42.90 -3.00
N GLN A 136 -24.53 -42.37 -3.64
CA GLN A 136 -23.52 -41.57 -2.94
C GLN A 136 -24.05 -40.25 -2.36
N ASN A 137 -25.24 -39.82 -2.79
CA ASN A 137 -25.90 -38.59 -2.35
C ASN A 137 -24.98 -37.37 -2.51
N GLN A 138 -24.29 -37.33 -3.65
CA GLN A 138 -23.32 -36.31 -4.03
C GLN A 138 -23.71 -35.70 -5.38
N MET A 139 -23.38 -34.43 -5.55
CA MET A 139 -23.42 -33.72 -6.82
C MET A 139 -22.06 -33.08 -7.05
N SER A 140 -21.67 -33.00 -8.31
CA SER A 140 -20.43 -32.36 -8.71
C SER A 140 -20.70 -31.26 -9.72
N ARG A 141 -19.80 -30.29 -9.78
CA ARG A 141 -19.78 -29.31 -10.86
C ARG A 141 -18.35 -29.06 -11.29
N THR A 142 -18.19 -28.68 -12.55
CA THR A 142 -16.91 -28.28 -13.11
C THR A 142 -16.83 -26.76 -13.12
N ASP A 143 -15.86 -26.20 -12.40
CA ASP A 143 -15.56 -24.77 -12.43
C ASP A 143 -14.37 -24.53 -13.39
N ARG A 144 -14.45 -23.51 -14.26
CA ARG A 144 -13.40 -23.15 -15.25
C ARG A 144 -12.60 -21.93 -14.79
N LEU A 145 -11.29 -21.91 -14.97
CA LEU A 145 -10.45 -20.78 -14.56
C LEU A 145 -10.81 -19.51 -15.36
N LYS A 146 -10.95 -18.39 -14.67
CA LYS A 146 -11.22 -17.08 -15.29
C LYS A 146 -9.95 -16.50 -15.92
N PRO A 147 -10.08 -15.80 -17.06
CA PRO A 147 -8.98 -15.00 -17.60
C PRO A 147 -8.53 -13.97 -16.56
N GLY A 148 -7.21 -13.80 -16.40
CA GLY A 148 -6.62 -12.92 -15.38
C GLY A 148 -6.32 -13.59 -14.04
N SER A 149 -6.60 -14.89 -13.90
CA SER A 149 -6.06 -15.69 -12.78
C SER A 149 -4.60 -16.06 -13.01
N ASP A 150 -3.92 -16.44 -11.94
CA ASP A 150 -2.54 -16.94 -11.99
C ASP A 150 -2.43 -18.21 -12.88
N PRO A 151 -1.46 -18.29 -13.81
CA PRO A 151 -1.29 -19.45 -14.69
C PRO A 151 -0.84 -20.73 -13.96
N SER A 152 -0.37 -20.63 -12.71
CA SER A 152 -0.09 -21.81 -11.88
C SER A 152 -1.36 -22.54 -11.41
N CYS A 153 -2.53 -21.95 -11.61
CA CYS A 153 -3.81 -22.52 -11.26
C CYS A 153 -4.25 -23.61 -12.24
N GLU A 154 -4.97 -24.62 -11.74
CA GLU A 154 -5.62 -25.62 -12.59
C GLU A 154 -6.63 -24.94 -13.53
N ALA A 155 -6.62 -25.31 -14.82
CA ALA A 155 -7.54 -24.73 -15.81
C ALA A 155 -9.01 -25.05 -15.52
N THR A 156 -9.26 -26.22 -14.92
CA THR A 156 -10.58 -26.68 -14.50
C THR A 156 -10.45 -27.39 -13.16
N ARG A 157 -11.41 -27.15 -12.26
CA ARG A 157 -11.52 -27.94 -11.03
C ARG A 157 -12.90 -28.56 -10.92
N GLN A 158 -12.97 -29.77 -10.38
CA GLN A 158 -14.22 -30.42 -10.03
C GLN A 158 -14.53 -30.18 -8.56
N VAL A 159 -15.71 -29.62 -8.27
CA VAL A 159 -16.18 -29.41 -6.91
C VAL A 159 -17.30 -30.36 -6.63
N THR A 160 -17.11 -31.25 -5.65
CA THR A 160 -18.13 -32.18 -5.18
C THR A 160 -18.73 -31.69 -3.87
N ARG A 161 -20.05 -31.80 -3.73
CA ARG A 161 -20.77 -31.55 -2.48
C ARG A 161 -21.84 -32.60 -2.27
N ASN A 162 -22.15 -32.87 -1.01
CA ASN A 162 -23.30 -33.69 -0.66
C ASN A 162 -24.60 -32.95 -1.01
N CYS A 163 -25.62 -33.71 -1.43
CA CYS A 163 -26.94 -33.16 -1.65
C CYS A 163 -27.59 -32.77 -0.31
N LYS A 164 -28.52 -31.81 -0.35
CA LYS A 164 -29.26 -31.39 0.84
C LYS A 164 -30.27 -32.47 1.23
N ASN A 165 -29.94 -33.29 2.22
CA ASN A 165 -30.93 -34.14 2.87
C ASN A 165 -31.74 -33.27 3.84
N LYS A 166 -33.06 -33.37 3.79
CA LYS A 166 -33.95 -32.62 4.70
C LYS A 166 -33.82 -33.03 6.19
N GLN A 167 -33.04 -34.06 6.51
CA GLN A 167 -32.93 -34.66 7.86
C GLN A 167 -31.76 -34.11 8.70
N GLY A 168 -31.54 -32.79 8.71
CA GLY A 168 -30.42 -32.18 9.46
C GLY A 168 -30.68 -30.77 9.99
N LYS A 169 -31.95 -30.38 10.15
CA LYS A 169 -32.33 -29.08 10.72
C LYS A 169 -33.25 -29.26 11.93
N GLU A 170 -32.76 -29.97 12.93
CA GLU A 170 -33.36 -29.96 14.27
C GLU A 170 -32.25 -29.97 15.33
N ASN A 171 -31.37 -28.97 15.30
CA ASN A 171 -30.82 -28.39 16.53
C ASN A 171 -30.05 -27.09 16.23
N LYS A 172 -30.76 -25.97 16.14
CA LYS A 172 -30.19 -24.67 16.50
C LYS A 172 -31.30 -23.78 17.02
N GLN A 173 -31.72 -24.11 18.22
CA GLN A 173 -32.67 -23.33 18.99
C GLN A 173 -32.04 -21.98 19.36
N LYS A 174 -32.54 -20.92 18.71
CA LYS A 174 -32.93 -19.64 19.31
C LYS A 174 -32.15 -19.17 20.56
N GLY A 175 -31.04 -18.48 20.36
CA GLY A 175 -30.46 -17.57 21.36
C GLY A 175 -30.80 -16.12 20.99
N ASN A 176 -31.97 -15.64 21.42
CA ASN A 176 -32.39 -14.26 21.24
C ASN A 176 -32.00 -13.40 22.45
N SER A 177 -31.42 -12.24 22.16
CA SER A 177 -31.48 -10.99 22.92
C SER A 177 -30.72 -10.80 24.25
N SER A 178 -30.15 -9.60 24.33
CA SER A 178 -29.91 -8.76 25.53
C SER A 178 -28.83 -9.16 26.53
N GLY A 179 -27.62 -8.66 26.30
CA GLY A 179 -26.57 -8.50 27.32
C GLY A 179 -26.21 -7.03 27.55
N ARG A 180 -27.15 -6.21 28.04
CA ARG A 180 -26.84 -4.91 28.68
C ARG A 180 -26.27 -5.22 30.06
N ARG A 181 -24.95 -5.24 30.23
CA ARG A 181 -24.34 -5.24 31.58
C ARG A 181 -24.22 -3.82 32.06
N ASN A 182 -25.10 -3.48 33.00
CA ASN A 182 -25.04 -2.31 33.84
C ASN A 182 -23.73 -2.33 34.67
N LYS A 183 -23.06 -1.18 34.76
CA LYS A 183 -21.92 -0.94 35.64
C LYS A 183 -22.47 -0.27 36.89
N GLN A 184 -22.41 -0.96 38.03
CA GLN A 184 -22.42 -0.34 39.36
C GLN A 184 -20.97 -0.16 39.80
#